data_AF-A0A7X0V3H0-F1
#
_entry.id   AF-A0A7X0V3H0-F1
#
_cell.length_a   1.000
_cell.length_b   1.000
_cell.length_c   1.000
_cell.angle_alpha   90.00
_cell.angle_beta   90.00
_cell.angle_gamma   90.00
#
_symmetry.space_group_name_H-M   'P 1'
#
loop_
_entity.id
_entity.type
_entity.pdbx_description
1 polymer ?
#
loop_
_entity_poly.entity_id
_entity_poly.type
_entity_poly.pdbx_seq_one_letter_code
_entity_poly.pdbx_strand_id
1 'polypeptide(L)'
;MKKTLLYFGLASLAFFNFSCDSDKEEVAVPKMELTMERTFVYHDTHETKKANYTTADFNTGIKLENDKLTIYLAAEPDEVDFEVNKADLLNGYVGIYSLKSLPNPDTGKANTTYIYDNNDGSGSAYFSQGNFIGGELKITEYNKQHNLISGTYTLTMEDVPDPMLKAPTSKPKKM
;
A
#
# COMPACT_ATOMS: atom_id res chain seq x y z
N MET A 1 61.53 -60.49 -0.22
CA MET A 1 60.42 -59.72 0.38
C MET A 1 59.12 -60.49 0.09
N LYS A 2 58.69 -61.42 0.98
CA LYS A 2 57.55 -61.32 1.95
C LYS A 2 56.26 -60.74 1.31
N LYS A 3 55.29 -61.60 0.94
CA LYS A 3 54.01 -61.96 1.64
C LYS A 3 53.09 -60.73 1.81
N THR A 4 51.79 -60.71 1.46
CA THR A 4 50.68 -61.55 1.97
C THR A 4 49.35 -61.21 1.23
N LEU A 5 48.43 -62.18 1.11
CA LEU A 5 46.98 -61.98 0.85
C LEU A 5 46.30 -61.18 1.98
N LEU A 6 45.22 -60.44 1.70
CA LEU A 6 43.99 -60.42 2.53
C LEU A 6 42.84 -59.56 1.93
N TYR A 7 41.67 -60.18 1.87
CA TYR A 7 40.32 -59.60 1.76
C TYR A 7 40.03 -58.64 2.93
N PHE A 8 39.26 -57.57 2.69
CA PHE A 8 38.33 -57.01 3.69
C PHE A 8 37.16 -56.30 2.99
N GLY A 9 35.95 -56.72 3.35
CA GLY A 9 34.70 -56.04 3.01
C GLY A 9 34.16 -55.17 4.15
N LEU A 10 32.96 -54.65 3.89
CA LEU A 10 32.04 -53.90 4.76
C LEU A 10 32.41 -52.47 5.17
N ALA A 11 31.60 -51.51 4.72
CA ALA A 11 30.63 -50.84 5.59
C ALA A 11 29.66 -50.00 4.73
N SER A 12 28.50 -50.55 4.44
CA SER A 12 27.34 -49.79 3.98
C SER A 12 26.88 -48.87 5.11
N LEU A 13 27.17 -47.57 5.00
CA LEU A 13 26.58 -46.54 5.86
C LEU A 13 25.08 -46.48 5.55
N ALA A 14 24.29 -47.11 6.41
CA ALA A 14 22.88 -46.82 6.55
C ALA A 14 22.76 -45.37 7.04
N PHE A 15 22.46 -44.45 6.14
CA PHE A 15 21.98 -43.13 6.52
C PHE A 15 20.61 -43.33 7.19
N PHE A 16 20.61 -43.21 8.51
CA PHE A 16 19.40 -43.01 9.29
C PHE A 16 18.69 -41.77 8.74
N ASN A 17 17.63 -41.98 7.97
CA ASN A 17 16.61 -40.97 7.72
C ASN A 17 15.94 -40.69 9.06
N PHE A 18 16.49 -39.77 9.85
CA PHE A 18 15.70 -39.05 10.84
C PHE A 18 14.70 -38.21 10.05
N SER A 19 13.56 -38.82 9.73
CA SER A 19 12.35 -38.09 9.41
C SER A 19 11.97 -37.37 10.69
N CYS A 20 12.47 -36.14 10.83
CA CYS A 20 12.04 -35.22 11.86
C CYS A 20 10.64 -34.75 11.45
N ASP A 21 9.68 -35.61 11.77
CA ASP A 21 8.25 -35.33 11.73
C ASP A 21 7.95 -34.42 12.93
N SER A 22 8.41 -33.17 12.83
CA SER A 22 7.85 -32.11 13.66
C SER A 22 6.60 -31.67 12.93
N ASP A 23 5.43 -32.07 13.45
CA ASP A 23 4.16 -31.45 13.15
C ASP A 23 4.37 -29.94 13.13
N LYS A 24 4.48 -29.36 11.94
CA LYS A 24 4.54 -27.93 11.77
C LYS A 24 3.15 -27.47 12.16
N GLU A 25 3.01 -26.95 13.39
CA GLU A 25 1.88 -26.12 13.74
C GLU A 25 1.69 -25.14 12.58
N GLU A 26 0.52 -25.23 11.95
CA GLU A 26 0.16 -24.36 10.84
C GLU A 26 0.02 -22.96 11.42
N VAL A 27 1.12 -22.20 11.39
CA VAL A 27 1.14 -20.83 11.90
C VAL A 27 0.15 -20.04 11.05
N ALA A 28 -0.97 -19.65 11.65
CA ALA A 28 -2.01 -18.91 10.97
C ALA A 28 -1.40 -17.63 10.36
N VAL A 29 -1.55 -17.46 9.05
CA VAL A 29 -1.07 -16.27 8.35
C VAL A 29 -1.79 -15.06 8.96
N PRO A 30 -1.06 -14.04 9.46
CA PRO A 30 -1.69 -12.87 10.05
C PRO A 30 -2.60 -12.17 9.05
N LYS A 31 -3.78 -11.75 9.50
CA LYS A 31 -4.76 -11.10 8.66
C LYS A 31 -4.38 -9.64 8.46
N MET A 32 -4.48 -9.18 7.21
CA MET A 32 -4.35 -7.78 6.85
C MET A 32 -5.59 -6.98 7.28
N GLU A 33 -5.38 -5.89 8.02
CA GLU A 33 -6.45 -4.99 8.46
C GLU A 33 -6.16 -3.56 8.02
N LEU A 34 -6.85 -3.12 6.96
CA LEU A 34 -6.68 -1.82 6.33
C LEU A 34 -8.00 -1.07 6.33
N THR A 35 -7.97 0.22 6.61
CA THR A 35 -9.11 1.11 6.40
C THR A 35 -8.68 2.42 5.75
N MET A 36 -9.47 2.94 4.82
CA MET A 36 -9.26 4.29 4.29
C MET A 36 -10.51 5.14 4.51
N GLU A 37 -10.30 6.36 4.98
CA GLU A 37 -11.33 7.41 4.98
C GLU A 37 -10.92 8.51 3.99
N ARG A 38 -11.75 8.73 2.98
CA ARG A 38 -11.53 9.78 1.97
C ARG A 38 -12.59 10.84 2.09
N THR A 39 -12.18 12.10 2.11
CA THR A 39 -13.07 13.27 2.13
C THR A 39 -12.70 14.23 1.00
N PHE A 40 -13.68 14.62 0.19
CA PHE A 40 -13.57 15.75 -0.74
C PHE A 40 -14.47 16.88 -0.28
N VAL A 41 -13.99 18.12 -0.46
CA VAL A 41 -14.81 19.32 -0.44
C VAL A 41 -14.72 19.96 -1.81
N TYR A 42 -15.83 19.94 -2.56
CA TYR A 42 -15.83 20.37 -3.94
C TYR A 42 -15.93 21.90 -4.07
N HIS A 43 -15.12 22.50 -4.95
CA HIS A 43 -15.11 23.95 -5.14
C HIS A 43 -16.42 24.49 -5.74
N ASP A 44 -17.03 23.75 -6.68
CA ASP A 44 -18.19 24.24 -7.45
C ASP A 44 -19.47 24.26 -6.62
N THR A 45 -19.69 23.17 -5.88
CA THR A 45 -20.94 22.91 -5.17
C THR A 45 -20.82 23.16 -3.67
N HIS A 46 -19.59 23.28 -3.15
CA HIS A 46 -19.28 23.30 -1.71
C HIS A 46 -19.77 22.03 -0.98
N GLU A 47 -20.11 20.97 -1.74
CA GLU A 47 -20.53 19.70 -1.19
C GLU A 47 -19.32 18.95 -0.61
N THR A 48 -19.55 18.30 0.54
CA THR A 48 -18.57 17.37 1.11
C THR A 48 -18.94 15.94 0.78
N LYS A 49 -18.07 15.22 0.08
CA LYS A 49 -18.26 13.81 -0.27
C LYS A 49 -17.27 12.93 0.47
N LYS A 50 -17.79 11.94 1.20
CA LYS A 50 -16.99 10.98 1.96
C LYS A 50 -17.10 9.57 1.39
N ALA A 51 -16.03 8.79 1.53
CA ALA A 51 -16.07 7.35 1.35
C ALA A 51 -15.19 6.67 2.39
N ASN A 52 -15.59 5.47 2.77
CA ASN A 52 -14.87 4.63 3.72
C ASN A 52 -14.67 3.27 3.07
N TYR A 53 -13.46 2.74 3.22
CA TYR A 53 -13.04 1.47 2.65
C TYR A 53 -12.39 0.62 3.73
N THR A 54 -12.47 -0.68 3.54
CA THR A 54 -11.88 -1.72 4.39
C THR A 54 -11.00 -2.64 3.56
N THR A 55 -10.27 -3.55 4.20
CA THR A 55 -9.47 -4.58 3.52
C THR A 55 -10.23 -5.28 2.40
N ALA A 56 -11.53 -5.53 2.58
CA ALA A 56 -12.34 -6.27 1.60
C ALA A 56 -12.61 -5.50 0.31
N ASP A 57 -12.45 -4.17 0.32
CA ASP A 57 -12.71 -3.31 -0.82
C ASP A 57 -11.47 -3.11 -1.70
N PHE A 58 -10.28 -3.42 -1.18
CA PHE A 58 -9.02 -3.07 -1.82
C PHE A 58 -8.40 -4.20 -2.64
N ASN A 59 -7.86 -3.81 -3.79
CA ASN A 59 -6.66 -4.42 -4.35
C ASN A 59 -5.45 -3.67 -3.77
N THR A 60 -4.53 -4.37 -3.11
CA THR A 60 -3.38 -3.75 -2.44
C THR A 60 -2.05 -4.21 -3.02
N GLY A 61 -1.07 -3.32 -2.98
CA GLY A 61 0.31 -3.61 -3.34
C GLY A 61 1.26 -2.99 -2.33
N ILE A 62 2.23 -3.77 -1.84
CA ILE A 62 3.27 -3.28 -0.95
C ILE A 62 4.62 -3.59 -1.57
N LYS A 63 5.43 -2.55 -1.79
CA LYS A 63 6.74 -2.67 -2.41
C LYS A 63 7.80 -2.01 -1.55
N LEU A 64 8.91 -2.71 -1.34
CA LEU A 64 10.09 -2.17 -0.71
C LEU A 64 11.25 -2.24 -1.70
N GLU A 65 11.51 -1.13 -2.38
CA GLU A 65 12.59 -1.03 -3.37
C GLU A 65 13.15 0.38 -3.42
N ASN A 66 14.35 0.54 -3.98
CA ASN A 66 14.97 1.86 -4.19
C ASN A 66 14.98 2.75 -2.93
N ASP A 67 15.18 2.13 -1.77
CA ASP A 67 15.12 2.78 -0.45
C ASP A 67 13.79 3.52 -0.18
N LYS A 68 12.67 2.96 -0.65
CA LYS A 68 11.31 3.44 -0.40
C LYS A 68 10.36 2.30 -0.05
N LEU A 69 9.43 2.59 0.85
CA LEU A 69 8.21 1.82 1.02
C LEU A 69 7.12 2.47 0.16
N THR A 70 6.51 1.69 -0.72
CA THR A 70 5.33 2.07 -1.49
C THR A 70 4.15 1.22 -1.08
N ILE A 71 3.03 1.86 -0.77
CA ILE A 71 1.75 1.21 -0.46
C ILE A 71 0.73 1.72 -1.46
N TYR A 72 0.24 0.82 -2.31
CA TYR A 72 -0.86 1.07 -3.26
C TYR A 72 -2.14 0.47 -2.70
N LEU A 73 -3.22 1.25 -2.73
CA LEU A 73 -4.58 0.82 -2.39
C LEU A 73 -5.51 1.27 -3.52
N ALA A 74 -6.20 0.32 -4.15
CA ALA A 74 -7.22 0.62 -5.17
C ALA A 74 -8.56 0.02 -4.80
N ALA A 75 -9.58 0.88 -4.76
CA ALA A 75 -10.98 0.53 -4.58
C ALA A 75 -11.82 1.46 -5.45
N GLU A 76 -12.32 0.97 -6.59
CA GLU A 76 -13.02 1.79 -7.59
C GLU A 76 -14.09 2.70 -6.94
N PRO A 77 -14.11 4.01 -7.28
CA PRO A 77 -13.29 4.71 -8.28
C PRO A 77 -11.94 5.26 -7.77
N ASP A 78 -11.58 4.96 -6.52
CA ASP A 78 -10.49 5.61 -5.81
C ASP A 78 -9.22 4.74 -5.82
N GLU A 79 -8.10 5.35 -6.23
CA GLU A 79 -6.77 4.75 -6.09
C GLU A 79 -5.85 5.70 -5.33
N VAL A 80 -5.02 5.15 -4.45
CA VAL A 80 -4.03 5.92 -3.69
C VAL A 80 -2.72 5.17 -3.56
N ASP A 81 -1.64 5.92 -3.78
CA ASP A 81 -0.27 5.51 -3.53
C ASP A 81 0.33 6.36 -2.41
N PHE A 82 0.94 5.70 -1.44
CA PHE A 82 1.79 6.33 -0.44
C PHE A 82 3.24 5.90 -0.63
N GLU A 83 4.16 6.86 -0.70
CA GLU A 83 5.61 6.59 -0.70
C GLU A 83 6.29 7.21 0.50
N VAL A 84 7.00 6.40 1.27
CA VAL A 84 7.86 6.87 2.38
C VAL A 84 9.31 6.47 2.12
N ASN A 85 10.21 7.45 2.13
CA ASN A 85 11.64 7.19 1.98
C ASN A 85 12.18 6.46 3.20
N LYS A 86 13.16 5.58 3.01
CA LYS A 86 13.80 4.80 4.08
C LYS A 86 14.37 5.62 5.22
N ALA A 87 14.86 6.84 4.93
CA ALA A 87 15.35 7.76 5.96
C ALA A 87 14.24 8.26 6.91
N ASP A 88 12.98 8.22 6.46
CA ASP A 88 11.80 8.64 7.22
C ASP A 88 11.01 7.45 7.80
N LEU A 89 11.37 6.21 7.42
CA LEU A 89 10.69 5.00 7.92
C LEU A 89 10.96 4.81 9.41
N LEU A 90 9.87 4.58 10.14
CA LEU A 90 9.90 4.31 11.57
C LEU A 90 10.23 2.83 11.83
N ASN A 91 10.46 2.48 13.10
CA ASN A 91 10.93 1.16 13.50
C ASN A 91 10.03 0.03 12.96
N GLY A 92 10.56 -0.79 12.04
CA GLY A 92 9.80 -1.86 11.40
C GLY A 92 8.61 -1.36 10.56
N TYR A 93 8.68 -0.13 10.04
CA TYR A 93 7.66 0.59 9.28
C TYR A 93 6.41 0.99 10.08
N VAL A 94 6.27 0.55 11.32
CA VAL A 94 5.13 0.86 12.18
C VAL A 94 5.23 2.29 12.71
N GLY A 95 4.14 3.03 12.57
CA GLY A 95 4.02 4.40 13.05
C GLY A 95 3.08 5.25 12.21
N ILE A 96 3.07 6.54 12.52
CA ILE A 96 2.25 7.54 11.83
C ILE A 96 3.16 8.39 10.96
N TYR A 97 2.79 8.51 9.70
CA TYR A 97 3.47 9.32 8.69
C TYR A 97 2.50 10.41 8.26
N SER A 98 2.85 11.66 8.58
CA SER A 98 2.14 12.81 8.04
C SER A 98 2.26 12.80 6.52
N LEU A 99 1.16 13.12 5.83
CA LEU A 99 1.21 13.29 4.38
C LEU A 99 1.98 14.56 4.06
N LYS A 100 2.77 14.51 3.01
CA LYS A 100 3.25 15.73 2.36
C LYS A 100 2.04 16.45 1.79
N SER A 101 2.06 17.78 1.84
CA SER A 101 0.95 18.58 1.40
C SER A 101 1.41 20.03 1.19
N LEU A 102 0.84 20.71 0.20
CA LEU A 102 1.00 22.15 0.09
C LEU A 102 0.38 22.87 1.32
N PRO A 103 0.83 24.10 1.65
CA PRO A 103 1.90 24.86 0.99
C PRO A 103 3.32 24.39 1.38
N ASN A 104 3.47 23.51 2.38
CA ASN A 104 4.76 23.14 2.96
C ASN A 104 5.01 21.63 2.87
N PRO A 105 5.23 21.07 1.66
CA PRO A 105 5.29 19.62 1.45
C PRO A 105 6.45 18.96 2.19
N ASP A 106 7.52 19.68 2.51
CA ASP A 106 8.69 19.16 3.21
C ASP A 106 8.45 18.81 4.69
N THR A 107 7.31 19.25 5.25
CA THR A 107 6.92 18.94 6.64
C THR A 107 6.31 17.54 6.79
N GLY A 108 5.82 16.96 5.69
CA GLY A 108 5.28 15.61 5.65
C GLY A 108 6.34 14.55 5.35
N LYS A 109 6.00 13.29 5.62
CA LYS A 109 6.89 12.13 5.41
C LYS A 109 6.44 11.24 4.25
N ALA A 110 5.14 11.11 4.03
CA ALA A 110 4.59 10.30 2.94
C ALA A 110 4.25 11.17 1.72
N ASN A 111 4.86 10.91 0.56
CA ASN A 111 4.29 11.41 -0.68
C ASN A 111 2.98 10.66 -0.94
N THR A 112 1.99 11.38 -1.46
CA THR A 112 0.69 10.81 -1.80
C THR A 112 0.35 11.13 -3.24
N THR A 113 0.01 10.10 -4.00
CA THR A 113 -0.67 10.24 -5.29
C THR A 113 -2.07 9.68 -5.11
N TYR A 114 -3.08 10.45 -5.45
CA TYR A 114 -4.47 10.03 -5.44
C TYR A 114 -5.04 10.14 -6.86
N ILE A 115 -5.79 9.13 -7.28
CA ILE A 115 -6.50 9.10 -8.56
C ILE A 115 -7.97 8.80 -8.31
N TYR A 116 -8.83 9.55 -8.98
CA TYR A 116 -10.25 9.26 -9.13
C TYR A 116 -10.52 8.88 -10.59
N ASP A 117 -10.93 7.64 -10.85
CA ASP A 117 -11.31 7.19 -12.19
C ASP A 117 -12.84 7.26 -12.38
N ASN A 118 -13.30 7.97 -13.41
CA ASN A 118 -14.72 8.06 -13.75
C ASN A 118 -15.25 6.81 -14.50
N ASN A 119 -14.39 5.81 -14.74
CA ASN A 119 -14.68 4.59 -15.52
C ASN A 119 -15.13 4.87 -16.97
N ASP A 120 -14.83 6.06 -17.49
CA ASP A 120 -15.13 6.49 -18.87
C ASP A 120 -13.89 7.02 -19.62
N GLY A 121 -12.70 6.79 -19.07
CA GLY A 121 -11.43 7.30 -19.60
C GLY A 121 -11.12 8.74 -19.17
N SER A 122 -11.91 9.34 -18.28
CA SER A 122 -11.64 10.60 -17.61
C SER A 122 -11.45 10.41 -16.10
N GLY A 123 -10.96 11.43 -15.42
CA GLY A 123 -10.72 11.37 -13.98
C GLY A 123 -9.95 12.57 -13.46
N SER A 124 -9.52 12.47 -12.21
CA SER A 124 -8.68 13.47 -11.54
C SER A 124 -7.47 12.80 -10.90
N ALA A 125 -6.31 13.45 -10.99
CA ALA A 125 -5.10 13.01 -10.30
C ALA A 125 -4.55 14.13 -9.44
N TYR A 126 -4.32 13.84 -8.16
CA TYR A 126 -3.80 14.79 -7.18
C TYR A 126 -2.50 14.25 -6.58
N PHE A 127 -1.46 15.09 -6.64
CA PHE A 127 -0.14 14.79 -6.11
C PHE A 127 0.16 15.71 -4.94
N SER A 128 0.62 15.16 -3.83
CA SER A 128 0.95 15.89 -2.59
C SER A 128 1.97 17.02 -2.76
N GLN A 129 2.77 16.95 -3.83
CA GLN A 129 3.77 17.97 -4.18
C GLN A 129 3.16 19.20 -4.88
N GLY A 130 1.96 19.06 -5.44
CA GLY A 130 1.28 20.11 -6.20
C GLY A 130 -0.11 20.48 -5.67
N ASN A 131 -0.61 19.76 -4.65
CA ASN A 131 -1.96 19.93 -4.12
C ASN A 131 -1.93 19.90 -2.59
N PHE A 132 -2.95 20.52 -1.98
CA PHE A 132 -3.26 20.28 -0.58
C PHE A 132 -3.92 18.90 -0.45
N ILE A 133 -3.27 17.99 0.28
CA ILE A 133 -3.79 16.67 0.63
C ILE A 133 -3.58 16.48 2.14
N GLY A 134 -4.62 16.72 2.93
CA GLY A 134 -4.63 16.52 4.37
C GLY A 134 -4.79 15.04 4.75
N GLY A 135 -4.39 14.69 5.97
CA GLY A 135 -4.57 13.36 6.54
C GLY A 135 -3.25 12.72 6.98
N GLU A 136 -3.27 11.40 7.15
CA GLU A 136 -2.14 10.61 7.61
C GLU A 136 -2.16 9.18 7.08
N LEU A 137 -0.95 8.62 6.94
CA LEU A 137 -0.68 7.20 6.78
C LEU A 137 -0.31 6.64 8.14
N LYS A 138 -1.14 5.76 8.71
CA LYS A 138 -0.82 5.06 9.97
C LYS A 138 -0.65 3.57 9.72
N ILE A 139 0.56 3.07 9.94
CA ILE A 139 0.88 1.65 9.90
C ILE A 139 0.88 1.13 11.33
N THR A 140 0.03 0.16 11.63
CA THR A 140 -0.10 -0.45 12.96
C THR A 140 0.70 -1.74 13.06
N GLU A 141 0.84 -2.47 11.96
CA GLU A 141 1.60 -3.72 11.90
C GLU A 141 2.24 -3.92 10.54
N TYR A 142 3.43 -4.53 10.52
CA TYR A 142 4.07 -5.03 9.31
C TYR A 142 4.49 -6.49 9.51
N ASN A 143 3.91 -7.38 8.72
CA ASN A 143 4.34 -8.76 8.62
C ASN A 143 5.35 -8.91 7.48
N LYS A 144 6.64 -8.98 7.84
CA LYS A 144 7.73 -9.16 6.88
C LYS A 144 7.68 -10.49 6.13
N GLN A 145 7.23 -11.56 6.78
CA GLN A 145 7.22 -12.90 6.20
C GLN A 145 6.22 -13.02 5.04
N HIS A 146 5.09 -12.34 5.16
CA HIS A 146 4.01 -12.35 4.16
C HIS A 146 3.90 -11.04 3.37
N ASN A 147 4.76 -10.07 3.66
CA ASN A 147 4.74 -8.72 3.09
C ASN A 147 3.36 -8.04 3.20
N LEU A 148 2.76 -8.12 4.40
CA LEU A 148 1.45 -7.53 4.71
C LEU A 148 1.62 -6.33 5.64
N ILE A 149 0.79 -5.30 5.43
CA ILE A 149 0.70 -4.13 6.29
C ILE A 149 -0.73 -4.04 6.81
N SER A 150 -0.89 -3.71 8.09
CA SER A 150 -2.16 -3.28 8.66
C SER A 150 -2.07 -1.81 9.05
N GLY A 151 -3.18 -1.08 8.97
CA GLY A 151 -3.15 0.36 9.16
C GLY A 151 -4.45 1.08 8.84
N THR A 152 -4.42 2.38 9.09
CA THR A 152 -5.51 3.30 8.77
C THR A 152 -4.95 4.44 7.92
N TYR A 153 -5.66 4.80 6.87
CA TYR A 153 -5.27 5.85 5.94
C TYR A 153 -6.38 6.90 5.95
N THR A 154 -6.01 8.16 6.11
CA THR A 154 -6.98 9.25 6.00
C THR A 154 -6.51 10.23 4.95
N LEU A 155 -7.44 10.70 4.13
CA LEU A 155 -7.16 11.64 3.07
C LEU A 155 -8.29 12.66 2.95
N THR A 156 -7.92 13.93 2.98
CA THR A 156 -8.83 15.07 2.77
C THR A 156 -8.28 15.97 1.68
N MET A 157 -9.08 16.20 0.64
CA MET A 157 -8.80 17.19 -0.39
C MET A 157 -9.89 18.25 -0.39
N GLU A 158 -9.47 19.50 -0.22
CA GLU A 158 -10.33 20.67 -0.15
C GLU A 158 -10.24 21.46 -1.45
N ASP A 159 -11.31 22.16 -1.80
CA ASP A 159 -11.38 23.04 -2.96
C ASP A 159 -11.04 22.34 -4.29
N VAL A 160 -11.48 21.09 -4.44
CA VAL A 160 -11.22 20.28 -5.63
C VAL A 160 -12.39 20.29 -6.63
N PRO A 161 -12.14 20.16 -7.94
CA PRO A 161 -13.22 20.00 -8.92
C PRO A 161 -13.99 18.71 -8.66
N ASP A 162 -15.30 18.74 -8.90
CA ASP A 162 -16.09 17.51 -8.91
C ASP A 162 -15.89 16.78 -10.25
N PRO A 163 -15.20 15.63 -10.26
CA PRO A 163 -14.93 14.89 -11.50
C PRO A 163 -16.20 14.37 -12.18
N MET A 164 -17.34 14.33 -11.46
CA MET A 164 -18.63 13.89 -11.98
C MET A 164 -19.47 15.05 -12.56
N LEU A 165 -19.05 16.30 -12.36
CA LEU A 165 -19.80 17.46 -12.83
C LEU A 165 -19.61 17.62 -14.33
N LYS A 166 -20.67 17.36 -15.09
CA LYS A 166 -20.66 17.60 -16.55
C LYS A 166 -20.71 19.08 -16.84
N ALA A 167 -19.85 19.54 -17.76
CA ALA A 167 -19.91 20.91 -18.25
C ALA A 167 -21.33 21.24 -18.76
N PRO A 168 -21.87 22.44 -18.48
CA PRO A 168 -23.17 22.82 -19.00
C PRO A 168 -23.16 22.74 -20.53
N THR A 169 -24.08 21.96 -21.08
CA THR A 169 -24.26 21.85 -22.53
C THR A 169 -24.82 23.17 -23.06
N SER A 170 -23.95 24.13 -23.38
CA SER A 170 -24.39 25.34 -24.06
C SER A 170 -24.93 24.93 -25.43
N LYS A 171 -26.24 25.09 -25.66
CA LYS A 171 -26.77 25.04 -27.03
C LYS A 171 -26.09 26.18 -27.80
N PRO A 172 -25.51 25.93 -28.99
CA PRO A 172 -24.93 27.01 -29.76
C PRO A 172 -26.02 28.06 -30.00
N LYS A 173 -25.73 29.30 -29.60
CA LYS A 173 -26.61 30.44 -29.84
C LYS A 173 -26.70 30.57 -31.36
N LYS A 174 -27.87 30.26 -31.94
CA LYS A 174 -28.11 30.53 -33.37
C LYS A 174 -27.88 32.02 -33.58
N MET A 175 -26.82 32.36 -34.33
CA MET A 175 -26.64 33.69 -34.90
C MET A 175 -27.60 33.87 -36.07
#